data_AF-A0A969FI15-F1
#
_entry.id   AF-A0A969FI15-F1
#
_cell.length_a   1.000
_cell.length_b   1.000
_cell.length_c   1.000
_cell.angle_alpha   90.00
_cell.angle_beta   90.00
_cell.angle_gamma   90.00
#
_symmetry.space_group_name_H-M   'P 1'
#
loop_
_entity.id
_entity.type
_entity.pdbx_description
1 polymer ?
#
loop_
_entity_poly.entity_id
_entity_poly.type
_entity_poly.pdbx_seq_one_letter_code
_entity_poly.pdbx_strand_id
1 'polypeptide(L)'
;MLRQQQTERPDTDVYEQAIAYLHDGLDRAEKLDDRQSLALGCYSLGVAFVTVAQPRRAIAALTRGLTFAHESGDLYLQGKHLLFLAEAHYALDDFSTAIAPLASPPFP
;
A
#
# COMPACT_ATOMS: atom_id res chain seq x y z
N MET A 1 33.33 -27.33 -7.85
CA MET A 1 31.90 -27.31 -7.47
C MET A 1 31.84 -26.66 -6.09
N LEU A 2 31.12 -25.58 -5.78
CA LEU A 2 30.03 -24.87 -6.42
C LEU A 2 30.29 -23.34 -6.35
N ARG A 3 29.89 -22.63 -7.40
CA ARG A 3 29.89 -21.18 -7.49
C ARG A 3 28.95 -20.63 -6.42
N GLN A 4 29.43 -19.68 -5.63
CA GLN A 4 28.63 -18.92 -4.69
C GLN A 4 27.35 -18.45 -5.38
N GLN A 5 26.19 -18.91 -4.89
CA GLN A 5 24.93 -18.28 -5.22
C GLN A 5 24.91 -16.96 -4.45
N GLN A 6 25.61 -15.96 -4.99
CA GLN A 6 25.17 -14.59 -4.86
C GLN A 6 23.81 -14.55 -5.57
N THR A 7 22.75 -14.83 -4.83
CA THR A 7 21.42 -14.38 -5.21
C THR A 7 21.50 -12.86 -5.12
N GLU A 8 21.95 -12.24 -6.22
CA GLU A 8 21.80 -10.80 -6.42
C GLU A 8 20.35 -10.48 -6.02
N ARG A 9 20.18 -9.53 -5.11
CA ARG A 9 18.88 -9.02 -4.66
C ARG A 9 18.68 -7.72 -5.44
N PRO A 10 18.48 -7.75 -6.77
CA PRO A 10 18.74 -6.61 -7.64
C PRO A 10 17.58 -5.61 -7.58
N ASP A 11 16.44 -6.03 -7.03
CA ASP A 11 15.19 -5.26 -7.08
C ASP A 11 14.97 -4.42 -5.82
N THR A 12 15.72 -4.65 -4.73
CA THR A 12 15.50 -3.91 -3.47
C THR A 12 15.79 -2.42 -3.66
N ASP A 13 16.87 -2.09 -4.36
CA ASP A 13 17.26 -0.70 -4.64
C ASP A 13 16.21 0.02 -5.52
N VAL A 14 15.63 -0.70 -6.50
CA VAL A 14 14.58 -0.17 -7.37
C VAL A 14 13.31 0.14 -6.58
N TYR A 15 12.90 -0.76 -5.68
CA TYR A 15 11.73 -0.53 -4.83
C TYR A 15 11.98 0.54 -3.77
N GLU A 16 13.17 0.62 -3.19
CA GLU A 16 13.54 1.68 -2.24
C GLU A 16 13.50 3.06 -2.92
N GLN A 17 14.02 3.17 -4.14
CA GLN A 17 13.93 4.39 -4.92
C GLN A 17 12.48 4.74 -5.29
N ALA A 18 11.67 3.74 -5.71
CA ALA A 18 10.26 3.94 -5.99
C ALA A 18 9.49 4.43 -4.74
N ILE A 19 9.77 3.85 -3.57
CA ILE A 19 9.19 4.26 -2.28
C ILE A 19 9.56 5.71 -1.96
N ALA A 20 10.82 6.11 -2.18
CA ALA A 20 11.25 7.50 -1.99
C ALA A 20 10.48 8.47 -2.89
N TYR A 21 10.36 8.17 -4.19
CA TYR A 21 9.58 9.00 -5.11
C TYR A 21 8.09 9.07 -4.76
N LEU A 22 7.52 7.97 -4.28
CA LEU A 22 6.12 7.93 -3.84
C LEU A 22 5.90 8.81 -2.61
N HIS A 23 6.84 8.83 -1.66
CA HIS A 23 6.78 9.75 -0.51
C HIS A 23 6.83 11.22 -0.95
N ASP A 24 7.77 11.58 -1.83
CA ASP A 24 7.85 12.95 -2.36
C ASP A 24 6.57 13.36 -3.11
N GLY A 25 5.96 12.43 -3.85
CA GLY A 25 4.70 12.64 -4.55
C GLY A 25 3.54 12.87 -3.59
N LEU A 26 3.45 12.07 -2.52
CA LEU A 26 2.43 12.22 -1.47
C LEU A 26 2.54 13.57 -0.78
N ASP A 27 3.76 14.00 -0.40
CA ASP A 27 3.98 15.31 0.24
C ASP A 27 3.55 16.49 -0.64
N ARG A 28 3.64 16.34 -1.97
CA ARG A 28 3.14 17.34 -2.92
C ARG A 28 1.62 17.29 -3.04
N ALA A 29 1.04 16.10 -3.13
CA ALA A 29 -0.40 15.91 -3.21
C ALA A 29 -1.11 16.43 -1.95
N GLU A 30 -0.51 16.27 -0.76
CA GLU A 30 -1.02 16.84 0.50
C GLU A 30 -1.07 18.38 0.46
N LYS A 31 -0.03 19.03 -0.08
CA LYS A 31 0.00 20.50 -0.20
C LYS A 31 -1.04 21.04 -1.18
N LEU A 32 -1.47 20.20 -2.13
CA LEU A 32 -2.48 20.54 -3.13
C LEU A 32 -3.89 20.09 -2.73
N ASP A 33 -4.04 19.43 -1.58
CA ASP A 33 -5.28 18.81 -1.12
C ASP A 33 -5.89 17.82 -2.14
N ASP A 34 -5.04 17.18 -2.96
CA ASP A 34 -5.47 16.25 -4.01
C ASP A 34 -5.71 14.85 -3.43
N ARG A 35 -6.94 14.62 -2.97
CA ARG A 35 -7.36 13.35 -2.35
C ARG A 35 -7.24 12.16 -3.30
N GLN A 36 -7.46 12.35 -4.60
CA GLN A 36 -7.36 11.25 -5.56
C GLN A 36 -5.91 10.81 -5.75
N SER A 37 -4.99 11.78 -5.91
CA SER A 37 -3.56 11.50 -6.00
C SER A 37 -3.01 10.92 -4.70
N LEU A 38 -3.50 11.36 -3.54
CA LEU A 38 -3.14 10.79 -2.24
C LEU A 38 -3.58 9.33 -2.12
N ALA A 39 -4.80 9.00 -2.54
CA ALA A 39 -5.29 7.64 -2.56
C ALA A 39 -4.43 6.75 -3.48
N LEU A 40 -4.15 7.19 -4.71
CA LEU A 40 -3.35 6.42 -5.66
C LEU A 40 -1.90 6.25 -5.19
N GLY A 41 -1.29 7.30 -4.64
CA GLY A 41 0.08 7.26 -4.12
C GLY A 41 0.21 6.30 -2.93
N CYS A 42 -0.75 6.33 -2.00
CA CYS A 42 -0.79 5.42 -0.86
C CYS A 42 -0.99 3.97 -1.31
N TYR A 43 -1.83 3.73 -2.32
CA TYR A 43 -1.97 2.41 -2.93
C TYR A 43 -0.64 1.89 -3.47
N SER A 44 0.04 2.67 -4.31
CA SER A 44 1.32 2.28 -4.90
C SER A 44 2.39 2.03 -3.85
N LEU A 45 2.42 2.84 -2.78
CA LEU A 45 3.32 2.66 -1.64
C LEU A 45 3.02 1.34 -0.91
N GLY A 46 1.74 1.03 -0.73
CA GLY A 46 1.26 -0.23 -0.17
C GLY A 46 1.74 -1.44 -0.95
N VAL A 47 1.53 -1.44 -2.27
CA VAL A 47 1.99 -2.50 -3.18
C VAL A 47 3.50 -2.68 -3.07
N ALA A 48 4.27 -1.59 -3.15
CA ALA A 48 5.72 -1.63 -3.04
C ALA A 48 6.17 -2.28 -1.73
N PHE A 49 5.54 -1.93 -0.60
CA PHE A 49 5.84 -2.55 0.69
C PHE A 49 5.47 -4.03 0.78
N VAL A 50 4.39 -4.48 0.14
CA VAL A 50 4.09 -5.92 0.01
C VAL A 50 5.21 -6.61 -0.76
N THR A 51 5.64 -6.03 -1.88
CA THR A 51 6.69 -6.62 -2.74
C THR A 51 8.03 -6.75 -2.03
N VAL A 52 8.42 -5.78 -1.19
CA VAL A 52 9.66 -5.87 -0.39
C VAL A 52 9.49 -6.59 0.95
N ALA A 53 8.40 -7.37 1.11
CA ALA A 53 8.09 -8.15 2.32
C ALA A 53 8.04 -7.32 3.61
N GLN A 54 7.49 -6.10 3.53
CA GLN A 54 7.24 -5.19 4.66
C GLN A 54 5.72 -4.99 4.89
N PRO A 55 4.94 -6.05 5.18
CA PRO A 55 3.47 -5.98 5.18
C PRO A 55 2.89 -5.02 6.23
N ARG A 56 3.55 -4.79 7.38
CA ARG A 56 3.09 -3.78 8.36
C ARG A 56 3.09 -2.36 7.80
N ARG A 57 4.11 -2.01 7.01
CA ARG A 57 4.18 -0.70 6.35
C ARG A 57 3.18 -0.62 5.21
N ALA A 58 2.96 -1.73 4.51
CA ALA A 58 1.90 -1.82 3.50
C ALA A 58 0.53 -1.52 4.09
N ILE A 59 0.19 -2.14 5.23
CA ILE A 59 -1.09 -1.90 5.92
C ILE A 59 -1.25 -0.42 6.26
N ALA A 60 -0.24 0.19 6.90
CA ALA A 60 -0.31 1.61 7.25
C ALA A 60 -0.54 2.53 6.03
N ALA A 61 0.16 2.26 4.93
CA ALA A 61 0.00 2.99 3.67
C ALA A 61 -1.39 2.79 3.07
N LEU A 62 -1.85 1.54 2.98
CA LEU A 62 -3.11 1.19 2.35
C LEU A 62 -4.32 1.66 3.16
N THR A 63 -4.27 1.61 4.49
CA THR A 63 -5.33 2.15 5.35
C THR A 63 -5.48 3.65 5.17
N ARG A 64 -4.37 4.39 5.13
CA ARG A 64 -4.38 5.84 4.87
C ARG A 64 -4.94 6.16 3.48
N GLY A 65 -4.50 5.42 2.45
CA GLY A 65 -5.00 5.56 1.09
C GLY A 65 -6.48 5.23 0.94
N LEU A 66 -6.97 4.25 1.70
CA LEU A 66 -8.38 3.88 1.74
C LEU A 66 -9.24 5.03 2.29
N THR A 67 -8.77 5.75 3.32
CA THR A 67 -9.47 6.95 3.82
C THR A 67 -9.60 8.00 2.71
N PHE A 68 -8.53 8.29 1.97
CA PHE A 68 -8.58 9.25 0.87
C PHE A 68 -9.48 8.77 -0.30
N ALA A 69 -9.47 7.47 -0.60
CA ALA A 69 -10.35 6.90 -1.62
C ALA A 69 -11.84 6.96 -1.24
N HIS A 70 -12.15 6.92 0.06
CA HIS A 70 -13.50 7.19 0.56
C HIS A 70 -13.87 8.66 0.39
N GLU A 71 -12.98 9.57 0.80
CA GLU A 71 -13.19 11.02 0.66
C GLU A 71 -13.38 11.45 -0.81
N SER A 72 -12.65 10.82 -1.75
CA SER A 72 -12.78 11.10 -3.17
C SER A 72 -13.97 10.40 -3.85
N GLY A 73 -14.62 9.45 -3.17
CA GLY A 73 -15.68 8.62 -3.74
C GLY A 73 -15.21 7.62 -4.81
N ASP A 74 -13.90 7.33 -4.90
CA ASP A 74 -13.34 6.41 -5.90
C ASP A 74 -13.49 4.96 -5.43
N LEU A 75 -14.61 4.34 -5.80
CA LEU A 75 -14.92 2.95 -5.45
C LEU A 75 -13.91 1.95 -6.03
N TYR A 76 -13.29 2.27 -7.16
CA TYR A 76 -12.28 1.40 -7.77
C TYR A 76 -11.01 1.39 -6.90
N LEU A 77 -10.52 2.55 -6.50
CA LEU A 77 -9.39 2.65 -5.58
C LEU A 77 -9.72 2.03 -4.21
N GLN A 78 -10.93 2.19 -3.68
CA GLN A 78 -11.31 1.51 -2.43
C GLN A 78 -11.17 -0.01 -2.54
N GLY A 79 -11.68 -0.62 -3.62
CA GLY A 79 -11.54 -2.06 -3.86
C GLY A 79 -10.08 -2.51 -3.94
N LYS A 80 -9.24 -1.74 -4.64
CA LYS A 80 -7.80 -2.06 -4.74
C LYS A 80 -7.07 -2.00 -3.40
N HIS A 81 -7.39 -1.00 -2.57
CA HIS A 81 -6.81 -0.89 -1.23
C HIS A 81 -7.22 -2.06 -0.35
N LEU A 82 -8.50 -2.45 -0.36
CA LEU A 82 -9.01 -3.58 0.42
C LEU A 82 -8.36 -4.91 -0.01
N LEU A 83 -8.21 -5.13 -1.32
CA LEU A 83 -7.53 -6.32 -1.84
C LEU A 83 -6.10 -6.45 -1.31
N PHE A 84 -5.31 -5.37 -1.40
CA PHE A 84 -3.92 -5.40 -0.95
C PHE A 84 -3.78 -5.36 0.57
N LEU A 85 -4.76 -4.82 1.31
CA LEU A 85 -4.83 -4.96 2.77
C LEU A 85 -4.99 -6.43 3.15
N ALA A 86 -5.91 -7.15 2.50
CA ALA A 86 -6.08 -8.58 2.72
C ALA A 86 -4.79 -9.36 2.42
N GLU A 87 -4.09 -9.04 1.33
CA GLU A 87 -2.80 -9.64 1.00
C GLU A 87 -1.71 -9.34 2.04
N ALA A 88 -1.62 -8.10 2.51
CA ALA A 88 -0.65 -7.71 3.53
C ALA A 88 -0.93 -8.38 4.89
N HIS A 89 -2.21 -8.52 5.26
CA HIS A 89 -2.61 -9.26 6.46
C HIS A 89 -2.36 -10.77 6.32
N TYR A 90 -2.62 -11.34 5.14
CA TYR A 90 -2.26 -12.73 4.82
C TYR A 90 -0.76 -12.97 4.99
N ALA A 91 0.08 -12.04 4.51
CA ALA A 91 1.54 -12.12 4.67
C ALA A 91 2.02 -12.00 6.13
N LEU A 92 1.16 -11.52 7.05
CA LEU A 92 1.44 -11.46 8.49
C LEU A 92 0.93 -12.69 9.26
N ASP A 93 0.30 -13.66 8.58
CA ASP A 93 -0.47 -14.74 9.22
C ASP A 93 -1.58 -14.20 10.15
N ASP A 94 -1.97 -12.94 9.95
CA ASP A 94 -2.98 -12.24 10.73
C ASP A 94 -4.32 -12.25 9.99
N PHE A 95 -4.96 -13.42 10.01
CA PHE A 95 -6.27 -13.62 9.38
C PHE A 95 -7.41 -12.91 10.12
N SER A 96 -7.16 -12.41 11.34
CA SER A 96 -8.20 -11.82 12.18
C SER A 96 -8.61 -10.41 11.73
N THR A 97 -7.69 -9.67 11.10
CA THR A 97 -7.88 -8.27 10.67
C THR A 97 -8.08 -8.11 9.17
N ALA A 98 -7.72 -9.10 8.35
CA ALA A 98 -7.89 -9.09 6.89
C ALA A 98 -9.35 -8.83 6.43
N ILE A 99 -10.32 -9.26 7.25
CA ILE A 99 -11.77 -9.23 6.97
C ILE A 99 -12.54 -8.17 7.79
N ALA A 100 -11.88 -7.50 8.73
CA ALA A 100 -12.51 -6.54 9.63
C ALA A 100 -13.07 -5.25 8.97
N PRO A 101 -12.58 -4.74 7.82
CA PRO A 101 -13.17 -3.54 7.23
C PRO A 101 -14.62 -3.72 6.73
N LEU A 102 -15.12 -4.96 6.64
CA LEU A 102 -16.46 -5.27 6.12
C LEU A 102 -17.60 -4.96 7.11
N ALA A 103 -17.29 -4.64 8.37
CA ALA A 103 -18.30 -4.44 9.43
C ALA A 103 -18.67 -2.96 9.69
N SER A 104 -18.07 -2.01 8.98
CA SER A 104 -18.45 -0.58 9.07
C SER A 104 -19.16 -0.20 7.78
N PRO A 105 -20.46 0.14 7.77
CA PRO A 105 -21.05 0.79 6.60
C PRO A 105 -20.49 2.22 6.49
N PRO A 106 -19.82 2.61 5.40
CA PRO A 106 -19.59 4.02 5.11
C PRO A 106 -20.77 4.53 4.28
N PHE A 107 -21.99 4.48 4.82
CA PHE A 107 -23.16 5.05 4.15
C PHE A 107 -24.07 5.71 5.19
N PRO A 108 -24.19 7.05 5.21
CA PRO A 108 -25.40 7.70 5.73
C PRO A 108 -26.62 7.39 4.85
#